data_AF-A0A024THK8-F1
#
_entry.id   AF-A0A024THK8-F1
#
_cell.length_a   1.000
_cell.length_b   1.000
_cell.length_c   1.000
_cell.angle_alpha   90.00
_cell.angle_beta   90.00
_cell.angle_gamma   90.00
#
_symmetry.space_group_name_H-M   'P 1'
#
loop_
_entity.id
_entity.type
_entity.pdbx_description
1 polymer ?
#
loop_
_entity_poly.entity_id
_entity_poly.type
_entity_poly.pdbx_seq_one_letter_code
_entity_poly.pdbx_strand_id
1 'polypeptide(L)'
;MRQFEVDAVGPWLVSCALLPNLGLAAKQSGLAVLAQLSARLASLHCSGELGPIPGLYGYRTSKTALNSLTRTLALGIKAKGVSSVLLDPGFVKTDLAGNKGQFTPRWSKS
;
A
#
# COMPACT_ATOMS: atom_id res chain seq x y z
N MET A 1 3.26 17.34 -5.17
CA MET A 1 3.96 17.07 -3.89
C MET A 1 3.04 16.48 -2.84
N ARG A 2 1.92 17.11 -2.46
CA ARG A 2 1.00 16.60 -1.41
C ARG A 2 0.62 15.12 -1.51
N GLN A 3 0.28 14.61 -2.70
CA GLN A 3 -0.05 13.17 -2.88
C GLN A 3 1.11 12.24 -2.53
N PHE A 4 2.35 12.62 -2.86
CA PHE A 4 3.53 11.84 -2.52
C PHE A 4 3.78 11.81 -1.01
N GLU A 5 3.64 12.96 -0.35
CA GLU A 5 3.77 13.07 1.11
C GLU A 5 2.72 12.23 1.84
N VAL A 6 1.46 12.30 1.41
CA VAL A 6 0.34 11.61 2.06
C VAL A 6 0.31 10.11 1.75
N ASP A 7 0.54 9.72 0.50
CA ASP A 7 0.34 8.32 0.08
C ASP A 7 1.60 7.46 0.18
N ALA A 8 2.80 8.06 0.24
CA ALA A 8 4.07 7.32 0.27
C ALA A 8 4.88 7.61 1.53
N VAL A 9 5.20 8.88 1.79
CA VAL A 9 6.08 9.26 2.92
C VAL A 9 5.38 9.04 4.25
N GLY A 10 4.13 9.44 4.39
CA GLY A 10 3.33 9.26 5.61
C GLY A 10 3.28 7.80 6.06
N PRO A 11 2.78 6.87 5.23
CA PRO A 11 2.72 5.45 5.58
C PRO A 11 4.10 4.83 5.86
N TRP A 12 5.14 5.28 5.16
CA TRP A 12 6.52 4.88 5.43
C TRP A 12 6.97 5.30 6.85
N LEU A 13 6.79 6.58 7.20
CA LEU A 13 7.16 7.09 8.54
C LEU A 13 6.37 6.40 9.65
N VAL A 14 5.08 6.16 9.45
CA VAL A 14 4.24 5.39 10.39
C VAL A 14 4.79 3.97 10.54
N SER A 15 5.18 3.33 9.44
CA SER A 15 5.79 1.99 9.47
C SER A 15 7.07 2.01 10.30
N CYS A 16 7.98 2.97 10.04
CA CYS A 16 9.22 3.14 10.79
C CYS A 16 8.98 3.30 12.30
N ALA A 17 8.03 4.16 12.68
CA ALA A 17 7.70 4.42 14.08
C ALA A 17 7.15 3.18 14.79
N LEU A 18 6.40 2.33 14.08
CA LEU A 18 5.78 1.12 14.64
C LEU A 18 6.67 -0.12 14.56
N LEU A 19 7.83 -0.08 13.87
CA LEU A 19 8.72 -1.24 13.74
C LEU A 19 9.12 -1.89 15.08
N PRO A 20 9.45 -1.14 16.16
CA PRO A 20 9.78 -1.76 17.43
C PRO A 20 8.62 -2.59 17.99
N ASN A 21 7.40 -2.05 17.90
CA ASN A 21 6.18 -2.71 18.38
C ASN A 21 5.85 -3.94 17.53
N LEU A 22 6.03 -3.87 16.21
CA LEU A 22 5.87 -5.02 15.32
C LEU A 22 6.89 -6.12 15.64
N GLY A 23 8.13 -5.75 15.98
CA GLY A 23 9.15 -6.71 16.42
C GLY A 23 8.80 -7.38 17.76
N LEU A 24 8.22 -6.64 18.71
CA LEU A 24 7.73 -7.20 19.97
C LEU A 24 6.55 -8.16 19.72
N ALA A 25 5.59 -7.77 18.88
CA ALA A 25 4.47 -8.61 18.49
C ALA A 25 4.97 -9.90 17.81
N ALA A 26 5.90 -9.81 16.86
CA ALA A 26 6.48 -10.96 16.18
C ALA A 26 7.19 -11.93 17.16
N LYS A 27 7.84 -11.42 18.20
CA LYS A 27 8.43 -12.28 19.26
C LYS A 27 7.37 -13.02 20.09
N GLN A 28 6.18 -12.44 20.25
CA GLN A 28 5.08 -13.04 21.03
C GLN A 28 4.24 -14.02 20.19
N SER A 29 3.87 -13.65 18.97
CA SER A 29 2.97 -14.42 18.10
C SER A 29 3.68 -15.25 17.03
N GLY A 30 5.00 -15.13 16.90
CA GLY A 30 5.80 -15.75 15.84
C GLY A 30 5.79 -15.00 14.51
N LEU A 31 4.85 -14.08 14.29
CA LEU A 31 4.73 -13.28 13.08
C LEU A 31 3.96 -11.98 13.32
N ALA A 32 4.48 -10.87 12.80
CA ALA A 32 3.73 -9.63 12.64
C ALA A 32 3.60 -9.27 11.15
N VAL A 33 2.50 -8.61 10.78
CA VAL A 33 2.23 -8.23 9.38
C VAL A 33 2.03 -6.73 9.28
N LEU A 34 2.83 -6.07 8.44
CA LEU A 34 2.65 -4.71 7.99
C LEU A 34 1.89 -4.71 6.65
N ALA A 35 0.60 -4.35 6.67
CA ALA A 35 -0.20 -4.24 5.46
C ALA A 35 -0.31 -2.78 5.00
N GLN A 36 0.03 -2.53 3.74
CA GLN A 36 -0.03 -1.20 3.11
C GLN A 36 -1.02 -1.20 1.95
N LEU A 37 -1.92 -0.22 1.92
CA LEU A 37 -2.90 -0.07 0.85
C LEU A 37 -2.26 0.63 -0.36
N SER A 38 -2.09 -0.15 -1.43
CA SER A 38 -1.59 0.28 -2.73
C SER A 38 -2.71 0.29 -3.77
N ALA A 39 -2.34 0.30 -5.04
CA ALA A 39 -3.26 0.24 -6.17
C ALA A 39 -2.64 -0.56 -7.31
N ARG A 40 -3.43 -1.30 -8.10
CA ARG A 40 -2.91 -2.03 -9.27
C ARG A 40 -2.18 -1.13 -10.27
N LEU A 41 -2.64 0.10 -10.44
CA LEU A 41 -2.01 1.11 -11.30
C LEU A 41 -0.61 1.54 -10.86
N ALA A 42 -0.20 1.24 -9.62
CA ALA A 42 1.13 1.49 -9.10
C ALA A 42 2.19 0.46 -9.56
N SER A 43 1.74 -0.67 -10.12
CA SER A 43 2.62 -1.67 -10.73
C SER A 43 3.19 -1.12 -12.03
N LEU A 44 4.52 -1.10 -12.15
CA LEU A 44 5.18 -0.68 -13.39
C LEU A 44 4.78 -1.56 -14.58
N HIS A 45 4.59 -2.86 -14.35
CA HIS A 45 4.13 -3.80 -15.38
C HIS A 45 2.71 -3.46 -15.86
N CYS A 46 1.71 -3.40 -14.96
CA CYS A 46 0.35 -3.04 -15.35
C CYS A 46 0.22 -1.58 -15.85
N SER A 47 1.13 -0.69 -15.45
CA SER A 47 1.13 0.69 -15.95
C SER A 47 1.40 0.76 -17.46
N GLY A 48 2.20 -0.17 -17.99
CA GLY A 48 2.42 -0.31 -19.43
C GLY A 48 1.19 -0.82 -20.17
N GLU A 49 0.43 -1.73 -19.56
CA GLU A 49 -0.80 -2.30 -20.14
C GLU A 49 -1.97 -1.30 -20.15
N LEU A 50 -2.16 -0.56 -19.05
CA LEU A 50 -3.30 0.36 -18.89
C LEU A 50 -3.08 1.71 -19.60
N GLY A 51 -1.84 2.01 -19.99
CA GLY A 51 -1.48 3.28 -20.59
C GLY A 51 -1.62 4.50 -19.64
N PRO A 52 -1.49 5.71 -20.19
CA PRO A 52 -1.66 6.95 -19.44
C PRO A 52 -3.13 7.16 -19.05
N ILE A 53 -3.38 7.45 -17.77
CA ILE A 53 -4.70 7.86 -17.29
C ILE A 53 -4.59 9.32 -16.81
N PRO A 54 -5.18 10.28 -17.54
CA PRO A 54 -5.13 11.70 -17.19
C PRO A 54 -5.61 11.96 -15.75
N GLY A 55 -4.94 12.87 -15.05
CA GLY A 55 -5.29 13.24 -13.67
C GLY A 55 -4.80 12.27 -12.58
N LEU A 56 -4.26 11.10 -12.93
CA LEU A 56 -3.78 10.10 -11.96
C LEU A 56 -2.25 10.00 -11.86
N TYR A 57 -1.47 10.82 -12.56
CA TYR A 57 -0.01 10.73 -12.52
C TYR A 57 0.57 10.87 -11.10
N GLY A 58 0.08 11.83 -10.31
CA GLY A 58 0.54 12.03 -8.94
C GLY A 58 0.15 10.87 -8.00
N TYR A 59 -1.09 10.39 -8.08
CA TYR A 59 -1.55 9.22 -7.32
C TYR A 59 -0.83 7.93 -7.74
N ARG A 60 -0.59 7.75 -9.04
CA ARG A 60 0.15 6.61 -9.58
C ARG A 60 1.58 6.59 -9.08
N THR A 61 2.29 7.71 -9.27
CA THR A 61 3.69 7.82 -8.84
C THR A 61 3.84 7.72 -7.32
N SER A 62 2.91 8.27 -6.54
CA SER A 62 2.92 8.14 -5.08
C SER A 62 2.74 6.68 -4.63
N LYS A 63 1.78 5.94 -5.20
CA LYS A 63 1.59 4.52 -4.88
C LYS A 63 2.74 3.63 -5.40
N THR A 64 3.37 3.97 -6.52
CA THR A 64 4.59 3.28 -6.99
C THR A 64 5.76 3.50 -6.01
N ALA A 65 5.91 4.72 -5.49
CA ALA A 65 6.90 5.02 -4.46
C ALA A 65 6.60 4.23 -3.17
N LEU A 66 5.34 4.16 -2.71
CA LEU A 66 4.94 3.33 -1.58
C LEU A 66 5.31 1.85 -1.78
N ASN A 67 5.10 1.31 -2.98
CA ASN A 67 5.48 -0.08 -3.31
C ASN A 67 6.99 -0.30 -3.14
N SER A 68 7.80 0.63 -3.66
CA SER A 68 9.26 0.56 -3.59
C SER A 68 9.77 0.68 -2.14
N LEU A 69 9.21 1.63 -1.38
CA LEU A 69 9.53 1.82 0.04
C LEU A 69 9.17 0.59 0.86
N THR A 70 7.95 0.07 0.69
CA THR A 70 7.48 -1.13 1.42
C THR A 70 8.33 -2.35 1.09
N ARG A 71 8.67 -2.56 -0.20
CA ARG A 71 9.54 -3.67 -0.62
C ARG A 71 10.92 -3.56 0.02
N THR A 72 11.50 -2.36 0.04
CA THR A 72 12.80 -2.12 0.68
C THR A 72 12.73 -2.35 2.19
N LEU A 73 11.65 -1.92 2.85
CA LEU A 73 11.42 -2.18 4.28
C LEU A 73 11.41 -3.69 4.58
N ALA A 74 10.64 -4.42 3.78
CA ALA A 74 10.41 -5.86 3.93
C ALA A 74 11.73 -6.63 4.05
N LEU A 75 12.69 -6.28 3.20
CA LEU A 75 14.01 -6.91 3.16
C LEU A 75 14.77 -6.69 4.48
N GLY A 76 14.67 -5.50 5.07
CA GLY A 76 15.34 -5.16 6.32
C GLY A 76 14.68 -5.73 7.59
N ILE A 77 13.38 -6.01 7.54
CA ILE A 77 12.61 -6.45 8.73
C ILE A 77 12.28 -7.94 8.75
N LYS A 78 12.52 -8.66 7.65
CA LYS A 78 12.26 -10.11 7.54
C LYS A 78 12.92 -10.92 8.67
N ALA A 79 14.17 -10.60 9.01
CA ALA A 79 14.90 -11.27 10.08
C ALA A 79 14.30 -11.04 11.48
N LYS A 80 13.44 -10.02 11.64
CA LYS A 80 12.74 -9.70 12.90
C LYS A 80 11.38 -10.40 13.03
N GLY A 81 11.05 -11.32 12.12
CA GLY A 81 9.74 -12.00 12.11
C GLY A 81 8.59 -11.09 11.67
N VAL A 82 8.88 -10.01 10.95
CA VAL A 82 7.87 -9.10 10.41
C VAL A 82 7.78 -9.27 8.89
N SER A 83 6.58 -9.59 8.41
CA SER A 83 6.26 -9.63 6.97
C SER A 83 5.56 -8.33 6.56
N SER A 84 5.69 -7.95 5.30
CA SER A 84 4.94 -6.82 4.73
C SER A 84 4.13 -7.27 3.52
N VAL A 85 2.94 -6.70 3.34
CA VAL A 85 2.07 -6.96 2.20
C VAL A 85 1.56 -5.66 1.61
N LEU A 86 1.50 -5.59 0.28
CA LEU A 86 0.88 -4.51 -0.47
C LEU A 86 -0.46 -5.02 -1.00
N LEU A 87 -1.53 -4.29 -0.70
CA LEU A 87 -2.89 -4.69 -1.03
C LEU A 87 -3.49 -3.72 -2.04
N ASP A 88 -4.03 -4.23 -3.14
CA ASP A 88 -4.91 -3.48 -4.02
C ASP A 88 -6.36 -3.83 -3.70
N PRO A 89 -7.17 -2.91 -3.16
CA PRO A 89 -8.57 -3.18 -2.85
C PRO A 89 -9.47 -3.25 -4.10
N GLY A 90 -8.91 -2.98 -5.28
CA GLY A 90 -9.64 -2.84 -6.53
C GLY A 90 -10.31 -1.47 -6.68
N PHE A 91 -11.12 -1.30 -7.72
CA PHE A 91 -11.83 -0.06 -7.97
C PHE A 91 -13.13 0.00 -7.14
N VAL A 92 -13.03 0.49 -5.90
CA VAL A 92 -14.12 0.48 -4.91
C VAL A 92 -14.92 1.80 -4.92
N LYS A 93 -16.25 1.71 -4.78
CA LYS A 93 -17.19 2.83 -4.64
C LYS A 93 -16.94 3.59 -3.34
N THR A 94 -16.07 4.58 -3.43
CA THR A 94 -15.66 5.47 -2.34
C THR A 94 -15.50 6.88 -2.89
N ASP A 95 -15.39 7.87 -2.00
CA ASP A 95 -15.14 9.26 -2.40
C ASP A 95 -13.81 9.42 -3.16
N LEU A 96 -12.80 8.60 -2.84
CA LEU A 96 -11.53 8.55 -3.58
C LEU A 96 -11.73 8.19 -5.07
N ALA A 97 -12.70 7.33 -5.36
CA ALA A 97 -13.09 6.93 -6.71
C ALA A 97 -14.25 7.78 -7.29
N GLY A 98 -14.65 8.86 -6.61
CA GLY A 98 -15.82 9.66 -6.97
C GLY A 98 -17.11 8.83 -7.00
N ASN A 99 -17.22 7.79 -6.16
CA ASN A 99 -18.32 6.83 -6.11
C ASN A 99 -18.59 6.07 -7.44
N LYS A 100 -17.60 6.02 -8.35
CA LYS A 100 -17.68 5.31 -9.65
C LYS A 100 -17.11 3.89 -9.65
N GLY A 101 -16.75 3.36 -8.48
CA GLY A 101 -16.14 2.03 -8.36
C GLY A 101 -17.03 0.88 -8.85
N GLN A 102 -16.40 -0.24 -9.19
CA GLN A 102 -17.08 -1.50 -9.53
C GLN A 102 -17.49 -2.27 -8.26
N PHE A 103 -16.66 -2.23 -7.21
CA PHE A 103 -16.88 -2.95 -5.97
C PHE A 103 -17.50 -2.06 -4.88
N THR A 104 -18.26 -2.64 -3.96
CA THR A 104 -18.74 -1.94 -2.75
C THR A 104 -17.76 -2.10 -1.58
N PRO A 105 -17.61 -1.11 -0.69
CA PRO A 105 -16.71 -1.21 0.48
C PRO A 105 -17.05 -2.39 1.39
N ARG A 106 -18.35 -2.70 1.52
CA ARG A 106 -18.80 -3.95 2.11
C ARG A 106 -18.70 -5.03 1.04
N TRP A 107 -17.75 -5.95 1.22
CA TRP A 107 -17.80 -7.23 0.54
C TRP A 107 -19.01 -8.03 1.07
N SER A 108 -19.98 -8.33 0.21
CA SER A 108 -20.95 -9.39 0.49
C SER A 108 -20.19 -10.71 0.43
N LYS A 109 -20.11 -11.43 1.55
CA LYS A 109 -19.75 -12.85 1.50
C LYS A 109 -20.91 -13.56 0.81
N SER A 110 -20.74 -13.89 -0.47
CA SER A 110 -21.50 -14.98 -1.08
C SER A 110 -20.90 -16.30 -0.62
#